data_AF-A0AAU2PS71-F1
#
_entry.id   AF-A0AAU2PS71-F1
#
_cell.length_a   1.000
_cell.length_b   1.000
_cell.length_c   1.000
_cell.angle_alpha   90.00
_cell.angle_beta   90.00
_cell.angle_gamma   90.00
#
_symmetry.space_group_name_H-M   'P 1'
#
loop_
_entity.id
_entity.type
_entity.pdbx_description
1 polymer ?
#
loop_
_entity_poly.entity_id
_entity_poly.type
_entity_poly.pdbx_seq_one_letter_code
_entity_poly.pdbx_strand_id
1 'polypeptide(L)'
;MTAAVAGIRPEAGAPAADARLEEVRRALDPEFLALLDWDWERRVITFPRVHPVIGLPDCPVPNCPLAITVATWPMCRGCIERWGRTDVPLEEFLRIPKTSTMRGGQLPCAVAQCERPRDTAAAKLCATHRLQRSQALAGIGIEEFLAHPKVVGLAGLGPCLVAACYLDRVSGKYPYCKAHTQRLRTVREQTGFDEGLWRRTERAVCSTREVSLRGLPDGLVAEALYALSSRIDNGFKLRPECLRPLYDRLRAQQVTRLEEVADPEAAGYSREQVMMIRAANLALARLNTTPETERVKDIWDMSVFGHNGVVPFTAITQKPLREAMKIWVYDDLPRRRNKNAVHHARAIVSAVAMLSESLRLQRPDRGEVPALWGRADIVAYCNRMGHLTATGKQSASRRLACTRFVRRVLLRFRTLGLTGPESVLEGMPVDFAIWPEDMPDEPEDAEAGRDLPEAVMRVLCAHLAAWRR
;
A
#
# COMPACT_ATOMS: atom_id res chain seq x y z
N MET A 1 -46.30 -52.84 -6.94
CA MET A 1 -45.69 -52.29 -5.71
C MET A 1 -44.19 -52.14 -5.94
N THR A 2 -43.79 -50.97 -6.44
CA THR A 2 -42.40 -50.63 -6.75
C THR A 2 -42.20 -49.22 -6.23
N ALA A 3 -41.67 -49.13 -5.00
CA ALA A 3 -41.35 -47.86 -4.34
C ALA A 3 -40.05 -47.32 -4.94
N ALA A 4 -40.16 -46.15 -5.58
CA ALA A 4 -39.04 -45.40 -6.12
C ALA A 4 -38.17 -44.86 -4.98
N VAL A 5 -36.87 -45.15 -5.04
CA VAL A 5 -35.85 -44.64 -4.13
C VAL A 5 -35.68 -43.13 -4.38
N ALA A 6 -36.09 -42.33 -3.40
CA ALA A 6 -35.89 -40.89 -3.40
C ALA A 6 -34.38 -40.60 -3.26
N GLY A 7 -33.80 -39.98 -4.29
CA GLY A 7 -32.43 -39.48 -4.24
C GLY A 7 -32.29 -38.40 -3.17
N ILE A 8 -31.48 -38.71 -2.16
CA ILE A 8 -31.01 -37.73 -1.16
C ILE A 8 -30.18 -36.70 -1.91
N ARG A 9 -30.73 -35.50 -2.05
CA ARG A 9 -30.01 -34.33 -2.56
C ARG A 9 -29.01 -33.93 -1.48
N PRO A 10 -27.69 -33.89 -1.75
CA PRO A 10 -26.74 -33.46 -0.74
C PRO A 10 -27.06 -32.02 -0.35
N GLU A 11 -27.20 -31.79 0.96
CA GLU A 11 -27.30 -30.47 1.54
C GLU A 11 -26.17 -29.61 0.99
N ALA A 12 -26.52 -28.43 0.48
CA ALA A 12 -25.57 -27.44 0.04
C ALA A 12 -24.68 -27.06 1.22
N GLY A 13 -23.48 -27.65 1.26
CA GLY A 13 -22.46 -27.29 2.23
C GLY A 13 -22.26 -25.78 2.19
N ALA A 14 -22.24 -25.17 3.38
CA ALA A 14 -21.84 -23.78 3.56
C ALA A 14 -20.57 -23.51 2.73
N PRO A 15 -20.49 -22.39 1.99
CA PRO A 15 -19.32 -22.10 1.18
C PRO A 15 -18.11 -22.13 2.11
N ALA A 16 -17.08 -22.89 1.73
CA ALA A 16 -15.79 -22.92 2.42
C ALA A 16 -15.43 -21.47 2.78
N ALA A 17 -15.39 -21.16 4.08
CA ALA A 17 -15.01 -19.84 4.56
C ALA A 17 -13.74 -19.46 3.82
N ASP A 18 -13.80 -18.33 3.11
CA ASP A 18 -12.78 -17.90 2.18
C ASP A 18 -11.40 -17.92 2.88
N ALA A 19 -10.60 -18.95 2.60
CA ALA A 19 -9.38 -19.25 3.33
C ALA A 19 -8.39 -18.07 3.27
N ARG A 20 -8.45 -17.31 2.17
CA ARG A 20 -7.65 -16.10 1.95
C ARG A 20 -8.15 -14.94 2.80
N LEU A 21 -9.46 -14.73 2.94
CA LEU A 21 -10.01 -13.74 3.86
C LEU A 21 -9.53 -14.00 5.28
N GLU A 22 -9.61 -15.25 5.73
CA GLU A 22 -9.22 -15.62 7.08
C GLU A 22 -7.70 -15.51 7.29
N GLU A 23 -6.90 -15.86 6.29
CA GLU A 23 -5.45 -15.64 6.29
C GLU A 23 -5.10 -14.16 6.46
N VAL A 24 -5.71 -13.26 5.68
CA VAL A 24 -5.45 -11.82 5.79
C VAL A 24 -5.93 -11.29 7.14
N ARG A 25 -7.09 -11.75 7.64
CA ARG A 25 -7.61 -11.33 8.95
C ARG A 25 -6.67 -11.69 10.09
N ARG A 26 -6.07 -12.89 10.09
CA ARG A 26 -5.10 -13.30 11.11
C ARG A 26 -3.81 -12.49 11.09
N ALA A 27 -3.48 -11.89 9.95
CA ALA A 27 -2.30 -11.03 9.80
C ALA A 27 -2.55 -9.56 10.16
N LEU A 28 -3.80 -9.17 10.46
CA LEU A 28 -4.10 -7.82 10.92
C LEU A 28 -3.67 -7.66 12.39
N ASP A 29 -2.86 -6.63 12.64
CA ASP A 29 -2.47 -6.24 13.99
C ASP A 29 -3.68 -5.67 14.77
N PRO A 30 -4.05 -6.26 15.92
CA PRO A 30 -5.11 -5.73 16.77
C PRO A 30 -4.87 -4.31 17.27
N GLU A 31 -3.62 -3.91 17.53
CA GLU A 31 -3.29 -2.55 17.98
C GLU A 31 -3.56 -1.53 16.87
N PHE A 32 -3.19 -1.84 15.63
CA PHE A 32 -3.55 -1.05 14.46
C PHE A 32 -5.08 -0.90 14.28
N LEU A 33 -5.85 -1.99 14.45
CA LEU A 33 -7.32 -1.91 14.35
C LEU A 33 -7.91 -1.03 15.46
N ALA A 34 -7.42 -1.15 16.69
CA ALA A 34 -7.84 -0.30 17.81
C ALA A 34 -7.48 1.18 17.57
N LEU A 35 -6.30 1.46 17.01
CA LEU A 35 -5.86 2.82 16.66
C LEU A 35 -6.82 3.52 15.68
N LEU A 36 -7.45 2.76 14.79
CA LEU A 36 -8.42 3.25 13.80
C LEU A 36 -9.87 3.25 14.30
N ASP A 37 -10.12 2.90 15.57
CA ASP A 37 -11.47 2.63 16.11
C ASP A 37 -12.26 1.69 15.18
N TRP A 38 -11.57 0.66 14.67
CA TRP A 38 -12.13 -0.22 13.65
C TRP A 38 -13.09 -1.23 14.26
N ASP A 39 -14.26 -1.35 13.64
CA ASP A 39 -15.28 -2.33 13.95
C ASP A 39 -15.79 -3.00 12.65
N TRP A 40 -15.93 -4.33 12.67
CA TRP A 40 -16.31 -5.11 11.49
C TRP A 40 -17.79 -4.97 11.11
N GLU A 41 -18.65 -4.56 12.04
CA GLU A 41 -20.06 -4.28 11.76
C GLU A 41 -20.24 -2.86 11.17
N ARG A 42 -19.56 -1.87 11.77
CA ARG A 42 -19.59 -0.47 11.35
C ARG A 42 -18.84 -0.26 10.05
N ARG A 43 -17.66 -0.87 9.89
CA ARG A 43 -16.74 -0.76 8.74
C ARG A 43 -16.37 0.67 8.37
N VAL A 44 -16.10 1.50 9.36
CA VAL A 44 -15.67 2.88 9.19
C VAL A 44 -14.35 3.07 9.91
N ILE A 45 -13.34 3.51 9.17
CA ILE A 45 -12.06 3.94 9.73
C ILE A 45 -12.25 5.32 10.34
N THR A 46 -11.89 5.49 11.62
CA THR A 46 -11.87 6.78 12.29
C THR A 46 -10.45 7.18 12.63
N PHE A 47 -9.98 8.28 12.05
CA PHE A 47 -8.62 8.75 12.27
C PHE A 47 -8.47 9.43 13.64
N PRO A 48 -7.41 9.13 14.41
CA PRO A 48 -7.20 9.72 15.73
C PRO A 48 -6.91 11.23 15.62
N ARG A 49 -7.22 11.97 16.69
CA ARG A 49 -6.95 13.42 16.76
C ARG A 49 -5.45 13.71 16.88
N VAL A 50 -4.76 12.87 17.66
CA VAL A 50 -3.34 13.00 18.00
C VAL A 50 -2.67 11.67 17.70
N HIS A 51 -1.80 11.66 16.69
CA HIS A 51 -0.90 10.54 16.36
C HIS A 51 0.21 11.05 15.42
N PRO A 52 1.49 10.66 15.60
CA PRO A 52 2.61 11.18 14.82
C PRO A 52 2.49 10.95 13.30
N VAL A 53 1.89 9.83 12.89
CA VAL A 53 1.84 9.40 11.48
C VAL A 53 0.47 9.66 10.83
N ILE A 54 -0.61 9.48 11.58
CA ILE A 54 -2.00 9.46 11.05
C ILE A 54 -2.94 10.40 11.81
N GLY A 55 -2.41 11.22 12.70
CA GLY A 55 -3.20 12.15 13.50
C GLY A 55 -3.77 13.27 12.63
N LEU A 56 -5.05 13.55 12.80
CA LEU A 56 -5.73 14.65 12.13
C LEU A 56 -6.25 15.63 13.18
N PRO A 57 -5.56 16.75 13.46
CA PRO A 57 -5.99 17.70 14.49
C PRO A 57 -7.27 18.43 14.09
N ASP A 58 -8.02 18.93 15.07
CA ASP A 58 -9.23 19.71 14.82
C ASP A 58 -8.88 21.06 14.19
N CYS A 59 -9.80 21.60 13.40
CA CYS A 59 -9.71 22.98 12.96
C CYS A 59 -9.81 23.92 14.18
N PRO A 60 -8.89 24.89 14.35
CA PRO A 60 -8.89 25.80 15.49
C PRO A 60 -10.06 26.80 15.48
N VAL A 61 -10.79 26.95 14.36
CA VAL A 61 -11.93 27.87 14.26
C VAL A 61 -13.10 27.37 15.12
N PRO A 62 -13.65 28.17 16.05
CA PRO A 62 -14.76 27.78 16.90
C PRO A 62 -15.96 27.29 16.10
N ASN A 63 -16.60 26.22 16.58
CA ASN A 63 -17.71 25.54 15.92
C ASN A 63 -17.39 24.94 14.54
N CYS A 64 -16.13 24.83 14.13
CA CYS A 64 -15.74 24.09 12.94
C CYS A 64 -15.57 22.60 13.28
N PRO A 65 -16.39 21.69 12.72
CA PRO A 65 -16.31 20.26 13.03
C PRO A 65 -15.26 19.51 12.18
N LEU A 66 -14.48 20.24 11.38
CA LEU A 66 -13.59 19.66 10.38
C LEU A 66 -12.18 19.51 10.95
N ALA A 67 -11.48 18.48 10.51
CA ALA A 67 -10.07 18.28 10.82
C ALA A 67 -9.16 18.96 9.78
N ILE A 68 -7.92 19.22 10.18
CA ILE A 68 -6.85 19.67 9.29
C ILE A 68 -6.26 18.43 8.62
N THR A 69 -6.38 18.34 7.29
CA THR A 69 -5.83 17.21 6.52
C THR A 69 -4.50 17.54 5.84
N VAL A 70 -4.19 18.83 5.69
CA VAL A 70 -2.93 19.32 5.12
C VAL A 70 -2.09 19.91 6.24
N ALA A 71 -0.96 19.26 6.57
CA ALA A 71 -0.15 19.61 7.73
C ALA A 71 0.45 21.03 7.68
N THR A 72 0.65 21.59 6.49
CA THR A 72 1.17 22.95 6.30
C THR A 72 0.10 24.04 6.47
N TRP A 73 -1.17 23.64 6.64
CA TRP A 73 -2.27 24.58 6.75
C TRP A 73 -2.60 24.87 8.22
N PRO A 74 -2.88 26.15 8.57
CA PRO A 74 -3.22 26.51 9.94
C PRO A 74 -4.64 26.06 10.36
N MET A 75 -5.47 25.67 9.40
CA MET A 75 -6.86 25.26 9.62
C MET A 75 -7.36 24.40 8.45
N CYS A 76 -8.60 23.92 8.52
CA CYS A 76 -9.17 23.10 7.45
C CYS A 76 -9.40 23.89 6.15
N ARG A 77 -9.47 23.17 5.01
CA ARG A 77 -9.69 23.74 3.67
C ARG A 77 -10.82 24.77 3.62
N GLY A 78 -11.98 24.39 4.12
CA GLY A 78 -13.17 25.24 4.06
C GLY A 78 -13.05 26.50 4.91
N CYS A 79 -12.23 26.50 5.96
CA CYS A 79 -11.95 27.70 6.74
C CYS A 79 -10.88 28.57 6.08
N ILE A 80 -9.88 27.98 5.40
CA ILE A 80 -8.96 28.74 4.54
C ILE A 80 -9.70 29.46 3.41
N GLU A 81 -10.58 28.75 2.70
CA GLU A 81 -11.38 29.35 1.62
C GLU A 81 -12.33 30.44 2.13
N ARG A 82 -12.81 30.32 3.38
CA ARG A 82 -13.62 31.37 4.03
C ARG A 82 -12.75 32.58 4.42
N TRP A 83 -11.57 32.33 4.98
CA TRP A 83 -10.63 33.37 5.37
C TRP A 83 -10.12 34.15 4.15
N GLY A 84 -9.82 33.48 3.03
CA GLY A 84 -9.41 34.13 1.78
C GLY A 84 -10.47 35.01 1.13
N ARG A 85 -11.68 35.10 1.69
CA ARG A 85 -12.74 36.03 1.27
C ARG A 85 -12.90 37.22 2.24
N THR A 86 -11.98 37.36 3.19
CA THR A 86 -11.99 38.41 4.22
C THR A 86 -10.62 39.07 4.27
N ASP A 87 -10.57 40.35 4.62
CA ASP A 87 -9.32 41.08 4.83
C ASP A 87 -8.84 41.04 6.30
N VAL A 88 -9.40 40.13 7.09
CA VAL A 88 -9.15 40.02 8.53
C VAL A 88 -7.85 39.24 8.77
N PRO A 89 -6.97 39.66 9.70
CA PRO A 89 -5.80 38.89 10.10
C PRO A 89 -6.15 37.48 10.61
N LEU A 90 -5.23 36.53 10.46
CA LEU A 90 -5.46 35.12 10.81
C LEU A 90 -5.93 34.94 12.26
N GLU A 91 -5.25 35.60 13.20
CA GLU A 91 -5.51 35.50 14.64
C GLU A 91 -6.91 36.00 15.01
N GLU A 92 -7.39 37.02 14.32
CA GLU A 92 -8.73 37.56 14.51
C GLU A 92 -9.77 36.64 13.84
N PHE A 93 -9.49 36.16 12.62
CA PHE A 93 -10.37 35.20 11.94
C PHE A 93 -10.59 33.92 12.74
N LEU A 94 -9.54 33.41 13.40
CA LEU A 94 -9.62 32.23 14.26
C LEU A 94 -10.58 32.39 15.44
N ARG A 95 -10.96 33.61 15.82
CA ARG A 95 -11.97 33.86 16.86
C ARG A 95 -13.39 33.94 16.30
N ILE A 96 -13.56 34.06 14.99
CA ILE A 96 -14.87 34.22 14.36
C ILE A 96 -15.56 32.85 14.23
N PRO A 97 -16.59 32.57 15.06
CA PRO A 97 -17.23 31.27 15.06
C PRO A 97 -17.83 30.96 13.70
N LYS A 98 -17.74 29.69 13.28
CA LYS A 98 -18.46 29.22 12.11
C LYS A 98 -19.92 29.00 12.50
N THR A 99 -20.85 29.55 11.72
CA THR A 99 -22.27 29.23 11.88
C THR A 99 -22.44 27.73 11.71
N SER A 100 -22.92 27.04 12.75
CA SER A 100 -23.00 25.59 12.81
C SER A 100 -23.83 25.06 11.65
N THR A 101 -23.14 24.66 10.58
CA THR A 101 -23.71 23.92 9.48
C THR A 101 -23.37 22.47 9.76
N MET A 102 -24.40 21.65 10.03
CA MET A 102 -24.25 20.20 10.08
C MET A 102 -23.42 19.75 8.87
N ARG A 103 -22.25 19.15 9.08
CA ARG A 103 -21.63 18.29 8.06
C ARG A 103 -20.91 17.11 8.69
N GLY A 104 -21.18 15.95 8.10
CA GLY A 104 -20.58 14.66 8.40
C GLY A 104 -21.11 14.07 9.70
N GLY A 105 -21.98 13.07 9.59
CA GLY A 105 -22.59 12.42 10.75
C GLY A 105 -23.99 12.92 11.08
N GLN A 106 -24.71 12.09 11.82
CA GLN A 106 -25.97 12.43 12.46
C GLN A 106 -25.72 12.53 13.95
N LEU A 107 -26.37 13.50 14.58
CA LEU A 107 -26.36 13.63 16.03
C LEU A 107 -27.77 13.32 16.54
N PRO A 108 -27.89 12.75 17.75
CA PRO A 108 -29.19 12.34 18.28
C PRO A 108 -30.10 13.54 18.53
N CYS A 109 -31.40 13.28 18.56
CA CYS A 109 -32.38 14.22 19.08
C CYS A 109 -32.11 14.50 20.56
N ALA A 110 -32.32 15.74 21.01
CA ALA A 110 -32.18 16.11 22.41
C ALA A 110 -33.26 15.50 23.34
N VAL A 111 -34.36 14.99 22.79
CA VAL A 111 -35.41 14.31 23.57
C VAL A 111 -34.88 12.99 24.12
N ALA A 112 -35.03 12.77 25.43
CA ALA A 112 -34.61 11.55 26.09
C ALA A 112 -35.24 10.31 25.43
N GLN A 113 -34.43 9.25 25.26
CA GLN A 113 -34.84 7.98 24.64
C GLN A 113 -35.33 8.11 23.18
N CYS A 114 -35.08 9.23 22.52
CA CYS A 114 -35.34 9.36 21.09
C CYS A 114 -34.12 8.86 20.30
N GLU A 115 -34.31 7.80 19.52
CA GLU A 115 -33.27 7.21 18.67
C GLU A 115 -33.14 7.93 17.32
N ARG A 116 -34.00 8.91 17.04
CA ARG A 116 -34.02 9.60 15.75
C ARG A 116 -32.93 10.67 15.65
N PRO A 117 -32.30 10.84 14.47
CA PRO A 117 -31.31 11.88 14.26
C PRO A 117 -31.96 13.27 14.27
N ARG A 118 -31.23 14.26 14.78
CA ARG A 118 -31.64 15.68 14.72
C ARG A 118 -31.70 16.18 13.28
N ASP A 119 -32.69 17.01 12.97
CA ASP A 119 -32.91 17.55 11.62
C ASP A 119 -31.89 18.65 11.25
N THR A 120 -31.64 19.58 12.18
CA THR A 120 -30.65 20.64 12.05
C THR A 120 -29.88 20.86 13.34
N ALA A 121 -28.66 21.42 13.25
CA ALA A 121 -27.88 21.74 14.44
C ALA A 121 -28.59 22.75 15.35
N ALA A 122 -29.22 23.77 14.76
CA ALA A 122 -29.93 24.82 15.49
C ALA A 122 -31.18 24.27 16.21
N ALA A 123 -31.92 23.35 15.59
CA ALA A 123 -33.14 22.83 16.19
C ALA A 123 -32.87 21.90 17.38
N LYS A 124 -31.72 21.22 17.43
CA LYS A 124 -31.38 20.14 18.39
C LYS A 124 -32.36 18.95 18.42
N LEU A 125 -33.44 18.99 17.64
CA LEU A 125 -34.55 18.04 17.62
C LEU A 125 -34.63 17.28 16.30
N CYS A 126 -35.19 16.06 16.31
CA CYS A 126 -35.57 15.37 15.09
C CYS A 126 -36.71 16.11 14.36
N ALA A 127 -36.95 15.77 13.09
CA ALA A 127 -37.98 16.46 12.30
C ALA A 127 -39.38 16.39 12.94
N THR A 128 -39.73 15.26 13.55
CA THR A 128 -41.02 15.06 14.23
C THR A 128 -41.15 15.91 15.49
N HIS A 129 -40.15 15.89 16.38
CA HIS A 129 -40.18 16.72 17.60
C HIS A 129 -40.08 18.21 17.28
N ARG A 130 -39.34 18.58 16.23
CA ARG A 130 -39.32 19.96 15.73
C ARG A 130 -40.72 20.40 15.28
N LEU A 131 -41.43 19.55 14.55
CA LEU A 131 -42.80 19.83 14.12
C LEU A 131 -43.74 19.94 15.32
N GLN A 132 -43.67 18.99 16.27
CA GLN A 132 -44.45 18.99 17.51
C GLN A 132 -44.24 20.30 18.29
N ARG A 133 -42.99 20.74 18.44
CA ARG A 133 -42.68 22.01 19.10
C ARG A 133 -43.25 23.21 18.33
N SER A 134 -43.14 23.22 17.00
CA SER A 134 -43.62 24.36 16.20
C SER A 134 -45.14 24.45 16.08
N GLN A 135 -45.86 23.32 16.14
CA GLN A 135 -47.29 23.24 15.85
C GLN A 135 -48.14 22.95 17.08
N ALA A 136 -47.77 21.94 17.88
CA ALA A 136 -48.60 21.46 19.00
C ALA A 136 -48.26 22.13 20.33
N LEU A 137 -47.01 22.58 20.48
CA LEU A 137 -46.50 23.26 21.68
C LEU A 137 -45.83 24.58 21.29
N ALA A 138 -46.52 25.38 20.46
CA ALA A 138 -45.98 26.63 19.97
C ALA A 138 -45.72 27.63 21.12
N GLY A 139 -44.62 28.38 21.04
CA GLY A 139 -44.27 29.43 22.01
C GLY A 139 -43.34 29.00 23.16
N ILE A 140 -43.12 27.70 23.38
CA ILE A 140 -42.25 27.25 24.47
C ILE A 140 -40.77 27.15 24.08
N GLY A 141 -39.91 27.38 25.08
CA GLY A 141 -38.45 27.24 24.97
C GLY A 141 -38.03 25.79 24.69
N ILE A 142 -36.76 25.57 24.31
CA ILE A 142 -36.26 24.20 24.08
C ILE A 142 -36.23 23.40 25.38
N GLU A 143 -35.80 23.99 26.49
CA GLU A 143 -35.73 23.32 27.79
C GLU A 143 -37.13 22.94 28.31
N GLU A 144 -38.09 23.87 28.19
CA GLU A 144 -39.48 23.63 28.55
C GLU A 144 -40.12 22.55 27.67
N PHE A 145 -39.80 22.52 26.38
CA PHE A 145 -40.23 21.43 25.49
C PHE A 145 -39.66 20.08 25.92
N LEU A 146 -38.37 20.02 26.28
CA LEU A 146 -37.73 18.76 26.70
C LEU A 146 -38.29 18.23 28.03
N ALA A 147 -38.72 19.12 28.92
CA ALA A 147 -39.37 18.75 30.19
C ALA A 147 -40.88 18.45 30.05
N HIS A 148 -41.48 18.69 28.88
CA HIS A 148 -42.92 18.63 28.72
C HIS A 148 -43.43 17.17 28.71
N PRO A 149 -44.44 16.79 29.53
CA PRO A 149 -44.89 15.39 29.67
C PRO A 149 -45.36 14.70 28.37
N LYS A 150 -45.86 15.47 27.40
CA LYS A 150 -46.27 14.97 26.07
C LYS A 150 -45.11 14.72 25.10
N VAL A 151 -43.87 15.02 25.50
CA VAL A 151 -42.68 14.84 24.67
C VAL A 151 -42.02 13.53 25.05
N VAL A 152 -42.24 12.51 24.23
CA VAL A 152 -41.73 11.15 24.44
C VAL A 152 -40.68 10.79 23.41
N GLY A 153 -39.77 9.88 23.78
CA GLY A 153 -38.80 9.28 22.88
C GLY A 153 -39.48 8.56 21.72
N LEU A 154 -38.87 8.64 20.52
CA LEU A 154 -39.36 7.96 19.33
C LEU A 154 -38.32 6.93 18.87
N ALA A 155 -38.80 5.75 18.49
CA ALA A 155 -37.96 4.72 17.89
C ALA A 155 -37.30 5.17 16.58
N GLY A 156 -36.13 4.60 16.32
CA GLY A 156 -35.34 4.83 15.12
C GLY A 156 -36.08 4.41 13.86
N LEU A 157 -35.71 5.03 12.73
CA LEU A 157 -36.30 4.71 11.43
C LEU A 157 -35.49 3.66 10.65
N GLY A 158 -34.40 3.16 11.26
CA GLY A 158 -33.45 2.24 10.66
C GLY A 158 -32.41 2.90 9.75
N PRO A 159 -31.46 2.11 9.21
CA PRO A 159 -30.30 2.62 8.47
C PRO A 159 -30.64 3.07 7.05
N CYS A 160 -29.86 4.02 6.53
CA CYS A 160 -29.88 4.41 5.12
C CYS A 160 -29.60 3.20 4.21
N LEU A 161 -30.35 3.06 3.11
CA LEU A 161 -30.19 1.93 2.18
C LEU A 161 -28.98 2.02 1.24
N VAL A 162 -28.23 3.13 1.21
CA VAL A 162 -26.98 3.20 0.45
C VAL A 162 -25.94 2.34 1.15
N ALA A 163 -25.36 1.37 0.44
CA ALA A 163 -24.49 0.33 1.01
C ALA A 163 -23.26 0.92 1.72
N ALA A 164 -22.71 2.02 1.21
CA ALA A 164 -21.56 2.71 1.80
C ALA A 164 -21.91 3.54 3.05
N CYS A 165 -23.19 3.78 3.32
CA CYS A 165 -23.66 4.67 4.37
C CYS A 165 -23.79 3.95 5.72
N TYR A 166 -23.44 4.65 6.79
CA TYR A 166 -23.62 4.22 8.19
C TYR A 166 -24.59 5.11 8.96
N LEU A 167 -25.28 6.02 8.26
CA LEU A 167 -26.24 6.96 8.86
C LEU A 167 -27.65 6.39 8.77
N ASP A 168 -28.52 6.85 9.65
CA ASP A 168 -29.92 6.49 9.72
C ASP A 168 -30.81 7.29 8.78
N ARG A 169 -32.00 6.76 8.54
CA ARG A 169 -33.07 7.43 7.82
C ARG A 169 -33.60 8.58 8.65
N VAL A 170 -33.93 9.67 7.97
CA VAL A 170 -34.51 10.87 8.60
C VAL A 170 -36.03 10.95 8.46
N SER A 171 -36.62 10.09 7.64
CA SER A 171 -38.06 10.07 7.33
C SER A 171 -38.53 8.66 7.05
N GLY A 172 -39.75 8.31 7.48
CA GLY A 172 -40.39 7.05 7.08
C GLY A 172 -40.76 7.01 5.59
N LYS A 173 -40.87 8.18 4.93
CA LYS A 173 -41.21 8.28 3.50
C LYS A 173 -40.04 7.96 2.57
N TYR A 174 -38.81 8.24 3.01
CA TYR A 174 -37.61 8.09 2.19
C TYR A 174 -36.64 7.13 2.85
N PRO A 175 -36.16 6.09 2.15
CA PRO A 175 -35.33 5.05 2.75
C PRO A 175 -33.85 5.47 2.94
N TYR A 176 -33.59 6.78 3.01
CA TYR A 176 -32.25 7.35 2.97
C TYR A 176 -32.02 8.39 4.07
N CYS A 177 -30.74 8.61 4.40
CA CYS A 177 -30.35 9.77 5.19
C CYS A 177 -30.55 11.06 4.37
N LYS A 178 -30.62 12.21 5.04
CA LYS A 178 -30.88 13.52 4.42
C LYS A 178 -29.95 13.84 3.25
N ALA A 179 -28.67 13.51 3.37
CA ALA A 179 -27.67 13.77 2.34
C ALA A 179 -27.88 12.88 1.10
N HIS A 180 -28.16 11.59 1.29
CA HIS A 180 -28.46 10.68 0.17
C HIS A 180 -29.82 10.97 -0.48
N THR A 181 -30.83 11.40 0.29
CA THR A 181 -32.07 11.92 -0.29
C THR A 181 -31.82 13.10 -1.23
N GLN A 182 -30.94 14.03 -0.85
CA GLN A 182 -30.61 15.18 -1.70
C GLN A 182 -29.85 14.75 -2.96
N ARG A 183 -28.86 13.84 -2.83
CA ARG A 183 -28.12 13.34 -4.00
C ARG A 183 -29.02 12.58 -4.96
N LEU A 184 -29.91 11.72 -4.44
CA LEU A 184 -30.87 10.97 -5.23
C LEU A 184 -31.72 11.88 -6.11
N ARG A 185 -32.20 13.02 -5.59
CA ARG A 185 -32.98 13.99 -6.37
C ARG A 185 -32.22 14.46 -7.60
N THR A 186 -30.93 14.75 -7.46
CA THR A 186 -30.09 15.24 -8.57
C THR A 186 -29.81 14.15 -9.61
N VAL A 187 -29.54 12.91 -9.20
CA VAL A 187 -29.17 11.84 -10.15
C VAL A 187 -30.39 11.16 -10.79
N ARG A 188 -31.56 11.21 -10.15
CA ARG A 188 -32.78 10.56 -10.66
C ARG A 188 -33.29 11.18 -11.97
N GLU A 189 -32.91 12.42 -12.24
CA GLU A 189 -33.26 13.12 -13.48
C GLU A 189 -32.42 12.65 -14.68
N GLN A 190 -31.40 11.80 -14.46
CA GLN A 190 -30.54 11.26 -15.52
C GLN A 190 -31.22 10.09 -16.25
N THR A 191 -31.09 10.07 -17.58
CA THR A 191 -31.58 8.98 -18.42
C THR A 191 -30.89 7.66 -18.06
N GLY A 192 -31.68 6.59 -17.86
CA GLY A 192 -31.14 5.26 -17.52
C GLY A 192 -30.78 5.05 -16.05
N PHE A 193 -31.27 5.90 -15.14
CA PHE A 193 -31.03 5.76 -13.70
C PHE A 193 -31.58 4.44 -13.12
N ASP A 194 -30.68 3.64 -12.54
CA ASP A 194 -31.01 2.46 -11.74
C ASP A 194 -30.73 2.74 -10.25
N GLU A 195 -31.80 2.82 -9.45
CA GLU A 195 -31.71 3.06 -8.01
C GLU A 195 -30.99 1.90 -7.27
N GLY A 196 -31.14 0.66 -7.74
CA GLY A 196 -30.47 -0.50 -7.18
C GLY A 196 -28.96 -0.44 -7.38
N LEU A 197 -28.50 -0.12 -8.58
CA LEU A 197 -27.09 0.13 -8.86
C LEU A 197 -26.57 1.32 -8.06
N TRP A 198 -27.32 2.42 -8.04
CA TRP A 198 -26.97 3.62 -7.28
C TRP A 198 -26.79 3.32 -5.78
N ARG A 199 -27.67 2.52 -5.15
CA ARG A 199 -27.52 2.11 -3.74
C ARG A 199 -26.21 1.37 -3.47
N ARG A 200 -25.74 0.56 -4.43
CA ARG A 200 -24.50 -0.22 -4.30
C ARG A 200 -23.24 0.62 -4.50
N THR A 201 -23.28 1.58 -5.44
CA THR A 201 -22.08 2.30 -5.88
C THR A 201 -21.95 3.71 -5.29
N GLU A 202 -23.05 4.32 -4.82
CA GLU A 202 -23.02 5.67 -4.28
C GLU A 202 -22.11 5.76 -3.05
N ARG A 203 -21.26 6.79 -3.06
CA ARG A 203 -20.28 7.07 -2.01
C ARG A 203 -20.94 7.37 -0.65
N ALA A 204 -20.20 7.07 0.40
CA ALA A 204 -20.60 7.34 1.77
C ALA A 204 -20.77 8.84 2.08
N VAL A 205 -21.38 9.12 3.23
CA VAL A 205 -21.42 10.45 3.83
C VAL A 205 -20.53 10.40 5.07
N CYS A 206 -19.27 10.81 4.91
CA CYS A 206 -18.28 10.77 6.00
C CYS A 206 -17.99 12.17 6.55
N SER A 207 -17.63 12.26 7.83
CA SER A 207 -16.91 13.42 8.35
C SER A 207 -15.48 13.46 7.82
N THR A 208 -14.72 14.53 8.12
CA THR A 208 -13.33 14.69 7.67
C THR A 208 -12.37 13.66 8.22
N ARG A 209 -12.67 13.03 9.36
CA ARG A 209 -11.82 11.98 9.96
C ARG A 209 -12.28 10.57 9.65
N GLU A 210 -13.36 10.40 8.89
CA GLU A 210 -13.93 9.08 8.66
C GLU A 210 -13.72 8.63 7.21
N VAL A 211 -13.44 7.34 7.02
CA VAL A 211 -13.43 6.69 5.70
C VAL A 211 -14.29 5.43 5.81
N SER A 212 -15.35 5.36 5.00
CA SER A 212 -16.26 4.21 5.02
C SER A 212 -15.77 3.15 4.05
N LEU A 213 -15.56 1.93 4.57
CA LEU A 213 -15.33 0.72 3.78
C LEU A 213 -16.63 -0.10 3.61
N ARG A 214 -17.77 0.40 4.11
CA ARG A 214 -19.07 -0.26 3.89
C ARG A 214 -19.38 -0.39 2.40
N GLY A 215 -20.16 -1.42 2.07
CA GLY A 215 -20.50 -1.76 0.69
C GLY A 215 -19.37 -2.38 -0.13
N LEU A 216 -18.17 -2.56 0.45
CA LEU A 216 -17.12 -3.39 -0.13
C LEU A 216 -17.23 -4.85 0.40
N PRO A 217 -16.84 -5.86 -0.40
CA PRO A 217 -16.77 -7.24 0.06
C PRO A 217 -15.77 -7.46 1.20
N ASP A 218 -16.03 -8.46 2.05
CA ASP A 218 -15.22 -8.74 3.25
C ASP A 218 -13.74 -8.98 2.93
N GLY A 219 -13.45 -9.70 1.84
CA GLY A 219 -12.08 -9.93 1.33
C GLY A 219 -11.36 -8.61 1.06
N LEU A 220 -11.97 -7.73 0.28
CA LEU A 220 -11.42 -6.42 -0.06
C LEU A 220 -11.25 -5.52 1.17
N VAL A 221 -12.16 -5.59 2.15
CA VAL A 221 -12.02 -4.85 3.41
C VAL A 221 -10.80 -5.32 4.19
N ALA A 222 -10.61 -6.64 4.33
CA ALA A 222 -9.44 -7.19 5.01
C ALA A 222 -8.13 -6.82 4.29
N GLU A 223 -8.09 -6.95 2.96
CA GLU A 223 -6.96 -6.56 2.12
C GLU A 223 -6.62 -5.07 2.24
N ALA A 224 -7.64 -4.21 2.24
CA ALA A 224 -7.49 -2.78 2.42
C ALA A 224 -6.86 -2.45 3.78
N LEU A 225 -7.36 -3.03 4.87
CA LEU A 225 -6.82 -2.81 6.21
C LEU A 225 -5.37 -3.28 6.31
N TYR A 226 -5.06 -4.47 5.78
CA TYR A 226 -3.71 -5.01 5.82
C TYR A 226 -2.73 -4.13 5.01
N ALA A 227 -3.15 -3.68 3.83
CA ALA A 227 -2.36 -2.75 3.03
C ALA A 227 -2.13 -1.40 3.75
N LEU A 228 -3.12 -0.89 4.49
CA LEU A 228 -2.97 0.33 5.27
C LEU A 228 -2.00 0.13 6.45
N SER A 229 -2.08 -1.00 7.17
CA SER A 229 -1.14 -1.35 8.24
C SER A 229 0.29 -1.37 7.71
N SER A 230 0.53 -2.14 6.64
CA SER A 230 1.85 -2.21 6.00
C SER A 230 2.36 -0.83 5.57
N ARG A 231 1.47 0.05 5.10
CA ARG A 231 1.85 1.42 4.71
C ARG A 231 2.35 2.24 5.91
N ILE A 232 1.68 2.14 7.06
CA ILE A 232 2.08 2.82 8.30
C ILE A 232 3.43 2.30 8.77
N ASP A 233 3.64 0.98 8.75
CA ASP A 233 4.92 0.36 9.16
C ASP A 233 6.09 0.84 8.30
N ASN A 234 5.83 1.14 7.03
CA ASN A 234 6.79 1.74 6.11
C ASN A 234 6.92 3.27 6.24
N GLY A 235 6.30 3.89 7.25
CA GLY A 235 6.41 5.31 7.56
C GLY A 235 5.59 6.24 6.66
N PHE A 236 4.66 5.70 5.87
CA PHE A 236 3.82 6.53 5.01
C PHE A 236 2.58 7.02 5.76
N LYS A 237 2.27 8.31 5.60
CA LYS A 237 1.04 8.90 6.13
C LYS A 237 -0.19 8.36 5.40
N LEU A 238 -1.25 8.14 6.16
CA LEU A 238 -2.59 7.85 5.66
C LEU A 238 -3.39 9.16 5.60
N ARG A 239 -3.99 9.44 4.44
CA ARG A 239 -4.76 10.67 4.20
C ARG A 239 -6.19 10.34 3.78
N PRO A 240 -7.22 10.71 4.56
CA PRO A 240 -8.61 10.42 4.20
C PRO A 240 -9.03 10.93 2.83
N GLU A 241 -8.48 12.08 2.40
CA GLU A 241 -8.73 12.66 1.09
C GLU A 241 -8.22 11.81 -0.08
N CYS A 242 -7.25 10.93 0.15
CA CYS A 242 -6.72 10.00 -0.84
C CYS A 242 -7.44 8.65 -0.76
N LEU A 243 -7.79 8.22 0.46
CA LEU A 243 -8.46 6.96 0.72
C LEU A 243 -9.93 6.95 0.29
N ARG A 244 -10.70 8.03 0.57
CA ARG A 244 -12.13 8.07 0.18
C ARG A 244 -12.32 7.89 -1.32
N PRO A 245 -11.65 8.66 -2.20
CA PRO A 245 -11.82 8.48 -3.64
C PRO A 245 -11.35 7.09 -4.13
N LEU A 246 -10.35 6.49 -3.49
CA LEU A 246 -9.91 5.13 -3.82
C LEU A 246 -11.03 4.12 -3.54
N TYR A 247 -11.54 4.06 -2.31
CA TYR A 247 -12.56 3.09 -1.92
C TYR A 247 -13.92 3.37 -2.56
N ASP A 248 -14.25 4.64 -2.80
CA ASP A 248 -15.42 5.02 -3.60
C ASP A 248 -15.34 4.49 -5.03
N ARG A 249 -14.15 4.53 -5.65
CA ARG A 249 -13.93 4.02 -6.99
C ARG A 249 -13.93 2.48 -7.04
N LEU A 250 -13.26 1.82 -6.10
CA LEU A 250 -13.30 0.36 -5.97
C LEU A 250 -14.74 -0.14 -5.84
N ARG A 251 -15.56 0.54 -5.03
CA ARG A 251 -16.99 0.26 -4.88
C ARG A 251 -17.78 0.50 -6.16
N ALA A 252 -17.54 1.63 -6.83
CA ALA A 252 -18.22 1.96 -8.08
C ALA A 252 -17.92 0.95 -9.19
N GLN A 253 -16.70 0.40 -9.21
CA GLN A 253 -16.27 -0.67 -10.12
C GLN A 253 -16.65 -2.08 -9.62
N GLN A 254 -17.28 -2.18 -8.44
CA GLN A 254 -17.68 -3.45 -7.80
C GLN A 254 -16.52 -4.47 -7.67
N VAL A 255 -15.31 -3.98 -7.44
CA VAL A 255 -14.11 -4.81 -7.25
C VAL A 255 -14.30 -5.70 -6.03
N THR A 256 -13.95 -6.98 -6.15
CA THR A 256 -14.06 -7.93 -5.03
C THR A 256 -12.72 -8.23 -4.37
N ARG A 257 -11.61 -8.05 -5.11
CA ARG A 257 -10.23 -8.25 -4.66
C ARG A 257 -9.30 -7.21 -5.27
N LEU A 258 -8.28 -6.76 -4.55
CA LEU A 258 -7.34 -5.77 -5.10
C LEU A 258 -6.53 -6.29 -6.30
N GLU A 259 -6.35 -7.61 -6.40
CA GLU A 259 -5.65 -8.26 -7.50
C GLU A 259 -6.40 -8.15 -8.85
N GLU A 260 -7.73 -7.97 -8.83
CA GLU A 260 -8.53 -7.75 -10.04
C GLU A 260 -8.14 -6.44 -10.75
N VAL A 261 -7.56 -5.50 -10.01
CA VAL A 261 -7.05 -4.24 -10.54
C VAL A 261 -5.59 -4.39 -10.97
N ALA A 262 -5.35 -5.27 -11.95
CA ALA A 262 -4.02 -5.57 -12.47
C ALA A 262 -3.35 -4.35 -13.13
N ASP A 263 -4.13 -3.57 -13.91
CA ASP A 263 -3.70 -2.30 -14.50
C ASP A 263 -4.56 -1.13 -13.99
N PRO A 264 -4.22 -0.55 -12.82
CA PRO A 264 -4.97 0.58 -12.27
C PRO A 264 -4.87 1.84 -13.14
N GLU A 265 -3.82 1.99 -13.96
CA GLU A 265 -3.68 3.17 -14.81
C GLU A 265 -4.67 3.10 -15.98
N ALA A 266 -4.76 1.96 -16.66
CA ALA A 266 -5.76 1.72 -17.69
C ALA A 266 -7.21 1.77 -17.13
N ALA A 267 -7.42 1.37 -15.88
CA ALA A 267 -8.71 1.48 -15.19
C ALA A 267 -9.07 2.93 -14.74
N GLY A 268 -8.22 3.91 -15.09
CA GLY A 268 -8.46 5.35 -14.90
C GLY A 268 -8.27 5.83 -13.46
N TYR A 269 -7.53 5.10 -12.63
CA TYR A 269 -7.15 5.56 -11.30
C TYR A 269 -6.12 6.69 -11.39
N SER A 270 -6.14 7.62 -10.44
CA SER A 270 -5.14 8.68 -10.37
C SER A 270 -3.76 8.11 -10.06
N ARG A 271 -2.68 8.85 -10.38
CA ARG A 271 -1.31 8.43 -10.09
C ARG A 271 -1.10 8.00 -8.63
N GLU A 272 -1.70 8.73 -7.68
CA GLU A 272 -1.62 8.38 -6.27
C GLU A 272 -2.38 7.08 -5.94
N GLN A 273 -3.56 6.88 -6.51
CA GLN A 273 -4.34 5.65 -6.36
C GLN A 273 -3.61 4.44 -6.95
N VAL A 274 -3.02 4.59 -8.15
CA VAL A 274 -2.16 3.58 -8.79
C VAL A 274 -1.03 3.17 -7.84
N MET A 275 -0.34 4.13 -7.23
CA MET A 275 0.73 3.84 -6.26
C MET A 275 0.20 3.10 -5.03
N MET A 276 -0.96 3.47 -4.49
CA MET A 276 -1.58 2.80 -3.34
C MET A 276 -1.98 1.36 -3.67
N ILE A 277 -2.61 1.12 -4.83
CA ILE A 277 -3.02 -0.23 -5.26
C ILE A 277 -1.81 -1.13 -5.49
N ARG A 278 -0.79 -0.64 -6.20
CA ARG A 278 0.44 -1.41 -6.43
C ARG A 278 1.16 -1.75 -5.13
N ALA A 279 1.25 -0.80 -4.20
CA ALA A 279 1.84 -1.03 -2.88
C ALA A 279 1.02 -2.04 -2.06
N ALA A 280 -0.31 -1.98 -2.13
CA ALA A 280 -1.20 -2.93 -1.47
C ALA A 280 -1.05 -4.35 -2.01
N ASN A 281 -1.08 -4.53 -3.33
CA ASN A 281 -0.87 -5.83 -3.97
C ASN A 281 0.52 -6.40 -3.65
N LEU A 282 1.55 -5.56 -3.59
CA LEU A 282 2.89 -5.97 -3.17
C LEU A 282 2.93 -6.42 -1.70
N ALA A 283 2.28 -5.70 -0.78
CA ALA A 283 2.17 -6.10 0.62
C ALA A 283 1.44 -7.44 0.77
N LEU A 284 0.34 -7.63 0.04
CA LEU A 284 -0.45 -8.86 0.04
C LEU A 284 0.28 -10.06 -0.58
N ALA A 285 1.11 -9.82 -1.60
CA ALA A 285 1.95 -10.85 -2.20
C ALA A 285 3.09 -11.30 -1.26
N ARG A 286 3.54 -10.41 -0.37
CA ARG A 286 4.53 -10.69 0.67
C ARG A 286 3.93 -11.31 1.93
N LEU A 287 2.60 -11.37 2.04
CA LEU A 287 1.94 -11.99 3.19
C LEU A 287 2.45 -13.43 3.35
N ASN A 288 2.88 -13.79 4.56
CA ASN A 288 3.48 -15.09 4.91
C ASN A 288 4.74 -15.48 4.13
N THR A 289 5.38 -14.54 3.44
CA THR A 289 6.68 -14.77 2.81
C THR A 289 7.79 -14.65 3.86
N THR A 290 8.68 -15.64 3.88
CA THR A 290 9.83 -15.70 4.79
C THR A 290 11.11 -15.75 3.96
N PRO A 291 12.27 -15.38 4.52
CA PRO A 291 13.56 -15.57 3.84
C PRO A 291 13.75 -17.00 3.29
N GLU A 292 13.24 -18.00 4.02
CA GLU A 292 13.32 -19.42 3.68
C GLU A 292 12.43 -19.81 2.50
N THR A 293 11.25 -19.20 2.34
CA THR A 293 10.39 -19.44 1.18
C THR A 293 10.80 -18.58 -0.02
N GLU A 294 11.32 -17.38 0.22
CA GLU A 294 11.79 -16.47 -0.82
C GLU A 294 13.05 -17.01 -1.52
N ARG A 295 13.98 -17.61 -0.77
CA ARG A 295 15.25 -18.09 -1.33
C ARG A 295 15.11 -19.16 -2.41
N VAL A 296 13.96 -19.84 -2.50
CA VAL A 296 13.70 -20.87 -3.53
C VAL A 296 13.50 -20.24 -4.91
N LYS A 297 13.00 -19.00 -4.97
CA LYS A 297 12.71 -18.28 -6.22
C LYS A 297 13.99 -17.92 -6.99
N ASP A 298 13.84 -17.66 -8.29
CA ASP A 298 14.92 -17.17 -9.16
C ASP A 298 15.08 -15.64 -9.13
N ILE A 299 14.08 -14.93 -8.61
CA ILE A 299 14.11 -13.49 -8.41
C ILE A 299 13.67 -13.24 -6.98
N TRP A 300 14.59 -12.75 -6.16
CA TRP A 300 14.32 -12.49 -4.75
C TRP A 300 13.83 -11.07 -4.56
N ASP A 301 12.71 -10.92 -3.87
CA ASP A 301 12.30 -9.68 -3.25
C ASP A 301 13.14 -9.43 -2.00
N MET A 302 14.01 -8.42 -2.06
CA MET A 302 14.97 -8.17 -1.00
C MET A 302 14.34 -7.60 0.27
N SER A 303 13.09 -7.14 0.21
CA SER A 303 12.37 -6.62 1.38
C SER A 303 12.08 -7.69 2.41
N VAL A 304 11.90 -8.95 1.97
CA VAL A 304 11.76 -10.12 2.83
C VAL A 304 13.02 -10.31 3.70
N PHE A 305 14.18 -9.89 3.19
CA PHE A 305 15.47 -9.92 3.88
C PHE A 305 15.83 -8.59 4.57
N GLY A 306 14.88 -7.64 4.67
CA GLY A 306 15.12 -6.33 5.30
C GLY A 306 15.85 -5.30 4.43
N HIS A 307 15.90 -5.49 3.11
CA HIS A 307 16.55 -4.59 2.17
C HIS A 307 15.61 -4.11 1.05
N ASN A 308 15.98 -3.05 0.32
CA ASN A 308 15.16 -2.57 -0.79
C ASN A 308 15.67 -3.08 -2.15
N GLY A 309 14.74 -3.49 -3.02
CA GLY A 309 15.03 -3.89 -4.40
C GLY A 309 14.81 -5.39 -4.65
N VAL A 310 15.36 -5.89 -5.77
CA VAL A 310 15.25 -7.30 -6.16
C VAL A 310 16.59 -7.87 -6.59
N VAL A 311 16.88 -9.15 -6.34
CA VAL A 311 18.09 -9.81 -6.86
C VAL A 311 17.67 -10.91 -7.83
N PRO A 312 17.83 -10.70 -9.15
CA PRO A 312 17.56 -11.72 -10.15
C PRO A 312 18.77 -12.63 -10.35
N PHE A 313 18.54 -13.94 -10.34
CA PHE A 313 19.54 -14.98 -10.65
C PHE A 313 19.39 -15.56 -12.06
N THR A 314 18.37 -15.14 -12.79
CA THR A 314 17.97 -15.67 -14.11
C THR A 314 19.03 -15.52 -15.20
N ALA A 315 19.99 -14.61 -15.04
CA ALA A 315 21.12 -14.45 -15.95
C ALA A 315 22.15 -15.59 -15.84
N ILE A 316 22.15 -16.36 -14.75
CA ILE A 316 22.97 -17.56 -14.59
C ILE A 316 22.18 -18.73 -15.15
N THR A 317 22.59 -19.22 -16.32
CA THR A 317 21.81 -20.18 -17.09
C THR A 317 21.88 -21.61 -16.53
N GLN A 318 23.06 -22.08 -16.12
CA GLN A 318 23.23 -23.42 -15.56
C GLN A 318 22.57 -23.52 -14.18
N LYS A 319 21.67 -24.50 -14.01
CA LYS A 319 20.91 -24.66 -12.76
C LYS A 319 21.80 -24.90 -11.53
N PRO A 320 22.81 -25.80 -11.57
CA PRO A 320 23.72 -26.02 -10.44
C PRO A 320 24.42 -24.73 -9.96
N LEU A 321 24.94 -23.93 -10.90
CA LEU A 321 25.62 -22.67 -10.60
C LEU A 321 24.66 -21.62 -10.02
N ARG A 322 23.43 -21.57 -10.52
CA ARG A 322 22.38 -20.66 -10.05
C ARG A 322 21.98 -20.98 -8.60
N GLU A 323 21.75 -22.25 -8.29
CA GLU A 323 21.41 -22.69 -6.93
C GLU A 323 22.58 -22.46 -5.95
N ALA A 324 23.81 -22.72 -6.37
CA ALA A 324 24.98 -22.41 -5.57
C ALA A 324 25.11 -20.89 -5.30
N MET A 325 24.84 -20.06 -6.30
CA MET A 325 24.86 -18.60 -6.16
C MET A 325 23.76 -18.12 -5.19
N LYS A 326 22.56 -18.69 -5.24
CA LYS A 326 21.49 -18.42 -4.25
C LYS A 326 21.96 -18.73 -2.83
N ILE A 327 22.53 -19.92 -2.59
CA ILE A 327 23.06 -20.29 -1.27
C ILE A 327 24.15 -19.31 -0.80
N TRP A 328 25.04 -18.91 -1.71
CA TRP A 328 26.09 -17.93 -1.42
C TRP A 328 25.51 -16.57 -1.02
N VAL A 329 24.54 -16.04 -1.78
CA VAL A 329 23.91 -14.75 -1.47
C VAL A 329 23.20 -14.83 -0.12
N TYR A 330 22.51 -15.93 0.16
CA TYR A 330 21.85 -16.14 1.46
C TYR A 330 22.83 -16.11 2.65
N ASP A 331 24.00 -16.75 2.55
CA ASP A 331 25.04 -16.70 3.61
C ASP A 331 25.75 -15.34 3.72
N ASP A 332 25.87 -14.60 2.61
CA ASP A 332 26.58 -13.32 2.55
C ASP A 332 25.72 -12.14 3.02
N LEU A 333 24.40 -12.19 2.81
CA LEU A 333 23.46 -11.10 3.14
C LEU A 333 23.51 -10.65 4.60
N PRO A 334 23.40 -11.53 5.62
CA PRO A 334 23.41 -11.12 7.03
C PRO A 334 24.71 -10.41 7.46
N ARG A 335 25.80 -10.65 6.73
CA ARG A 335 27.11 -10.05 7.00
C ARG A 335 27.19 -8.59 6.49
N ARG A 336 26.19 -8.13 5.74
CA ARG A 336 26.15 -6.78 5.14
C ARG A 336 25.05 -5.93 5.78
N ARG A 337 25.44 -5.13 6.78
CA ARG A 337 24.54 -4.17 7.45
C ARG A 337 24.42 -2.81 6.75
N ASN A 338 25.03 -2.62 5.58
CA ASN A 338 25.04 -1.34 4.89
C ASN A 338 23.93 -1.22 3.84
N LYS A 339 23.56 0.02 3.49
CA LYS A 339 22.50 0.34 2.51
C LYS A 339 22.78 -0.18 1.09
N ASN A 340 24.00 -0.65 0.82
CA ASN A 340 24.46 -1.10 -0.50
C ASN A 340 24.50 -2.62 -0.66
N ALA A 341 24.00 -3.39 0.32
CA ALA A 341 24.02 -4.86 0.31
C ALA A 341 23.44 -5.44 -1.00
N VAL A 342 22.29 -4.94 -1.44
CA VAL A 342 21.60 -5.40 -2.66
C VAL A 342 22.39 -5.05 -3.92
N HIS A 343 22.93 -3.84 -4.02
CA HIS A 343 23.76 -3.44 -5.15
C HIS A 343 25.01 -4.33 -5.26
N HIS A 344 25.66 -4.61 -4.13
CA HIS A 344 26.81 -5.49 -4.08
C HIS A 344 26.46 -6.94 -4.46
N ALA A 345 25.36 -7.49 -3.94
CA ALA A 345 24.88 -8.82 -4.32
C ALA A 345 24.61 -8.91 -5.83
N ARG A 346 23.91 -7.92 -6.40
CA ARG A 346 23.67 -7.84 -7.86
C ARG A 346 24.96 -7.79 -8.67
N ALA A 347 25.96 -7.03 -8.22
CA ALA A 347 27.25 -6.94 -8.90
C ALA A 347 27.97 -8.29 -8.94
N ILE A 348 27.93 -9.05 -7.84
CA ILE A 348 28.53 -10.39 -7.77
C ILE A 348 27.75 -11.39 -8.63
N VAL A 349 26.42 -11.43 -8.51
CA VAL A 349 25.57 -12.28 -9.36
C VAL A 349 25.81 -11.99 -10.84
N SER A 350 25.94 -10.71 -11.21
CA SER A 350 26.28 -10.31 -12.58
C SER A 350 27.66 -10.80 -13.01
N ALA A 351 28.67 -10.76 -12.14
CA ALA A 351 30.00 -11.28 -12.45
C ALA A 351 29.98 -12.81 -12.66
N VAL A 352 29.21 -13.54 -11.86
CA VAL A 352 29.02 -14.99 -12.02
C VAL A 352 28.19 -15.31 -13.26
N ALA A 353 27.23 -14.47 -13.64
CA ALA A 353 26.52 -14.59 -14.92
C ALA A 353 27.47 -14.48 -16.12
N MET A 354 28.55 -13.69 -16.02
CA MET A 354 29.58 -13.65 -17.07
C MET A 354 30.39 -14.96 -17.16
N LEU A 355 30.64 -15.62 -16.03
CA LEU A 355 31.24 -16.97 -16.01
C LEU A 355 30.27 -18.00 -16.61
N SER A 356 29.00 -17.96 -16.20
CA SER A 356 27.91 -18.79 -16.73
C SER A 356 27.82 -18.69 -18.25
N GLU A 357 27.89 -17.47 -18.79
CA GLU A 357 27.87 -17.23 -20.22
C GLU A 357 29.11 -17.79 -20.92
N SER A 358 30.30 -17.71 -20.29
CA SER A 358 31.52 -18.33 -20.84
C SER A 358 31.40 -19.85 -20.95
N LEU A 359 30.93 -20.50 -19.88
CA LEU A 359 30.68 -21.95 -19.85
C LEU A 359 29.67 -22.37 -20.93
N ARG A 360 28.58 -21.59 -21.08
CA ARG A 360 27.53 -21.83 -22.06
C ARG A 360 28.05 -21.79 -23.50
N LEU A 361 28.98 -20.88 -23.79
CA LEU A 361 29.52 -20.66 -25.13
C LEU A 361 30.64 -21.65 -25.50
N GLN A 362 31.47 -22.05 -24.53
CA GLN A 362 32.71 -22.77 -24.78
C GLN A 362 32.58 -24.28 -24.66
N ARG A 363 31.57 -24.76 -23.92
CA ARG A 363 31.41 -26.19 -23.64
C ARG A 363 30.24 -26.82 -24.41
N PRO A 364 30.37 -28.08 -24.87
CA PRO A 364 29.26 -28.81 -25.50
C PRO A 364 28.07 -29.05 -24.57
N ASP A 365 28.33 -29.36 -23.29
CA ASP A 365 27.30 -29.53 -22.26
C ASP A 365 26.74 -28.20 -21.74
N ARG A 366 27.19 -27.07 -22.32
CA ARG A 366 26.86 -25.71 -21.91
C ARG A 366 27.15 -25.43 -20.43
N GLY A 367 28.02 -26.23 -19.80
CA GLY A 367 28.37 -26.15 -18.38
C GLY A 367 27.34 -26.73 -17.41
N GLU A 368 26.37 -27.53 -17.87
CA GLU A 368 25.35 -28.11 -16.98
C GLU A 368 25.90 -29.17 -16.00
N VAL A 369 27.11 -29.71 -16.23
CA VAL A 369 27.69 -30.76 -15.39
C VAL A 369 28.91 -30.23 -14.60
N PRO A 370 28.76 -29.90 -13.30
CA PRO A 370 29.84 -29.36 -12.47
C PRO A 370 31.11 -30.22 -12.41
N ALA A 371 30.95 -31.55 -12.41
CA ALA A 371 32.06 -32.49 -12.37
C ALA A 371 32.98 -32.45 -13.61
N LEU A 372 32.50 -31.88 -14.72
CA LEU A 372 33.28 -31.76 -15.96
C LEU A 372 33.93 -30.39 -16.11
N TRP A 373 33.67 -29.45 -15.19
CA TRP A 373 34.34 -28.15 -15.19
C TRP A 373 35.81 -28.32 -14.83
N GLY A 374 36.68 -27.44 -15.33
CA GLY A 374 38.11 -27.54 -15.00
C GLY A 374 38.90 -26.30 -15.36
N ARG A 375 40.21 -26.39 -15.25
CA ARG A 375 41.12 -25.26 -15.48
C ARG A 375 40.92 -24.58 -16.85
N ALA A 376 40.66 -25.35 -17.90
CA ALA A 376 40.45 -24.84 -19.26
C ALA A 376 39.28 -23.85 -19.34
N ASP A 377 38.20 -24.08 -18.58
CA ASP A 377 37.03 -23.20 -18.57
C ASP A 377 37.34 -21.85 -17.91
N ILE A 378 38.16 -21.84 -16.86
CA ILE A 378 38.59 -20.60 -16.20
C ILE A 378 39.51 -19.79 -17.11
N VAL A 379 40.46 -20.44 -17.79
CA VAL A 379 41.32 -19.78 -18.78
C VAL A 379 40.47 -19.16 -19.89
N ALA A 380 39.49 -19.92 -20.38
CA ALA A 380 38.61 -19.48 -21.45
C ALA A 380 37.68 -18.33 -21.00
N TYR A 381 37.24 -18.30 -19.74
CA TYR A 381 36.58 -17.15 -19.11
C TYR A 381 37.50 -15.93 -19.05
N CYS A 382 38.73 -16.07 -18.54
CA CYS A 382 39.70 -14.97 -18.45
C CYS A 382 40.04 -14.38 -19.82
N ASN A 383 40.22 -15.23 -20.84
CA ASN A 383 40.44 -14.82 -22.23
C ASN A 383 39.24 -14.04 -22.78
N ARG A 384 38.01 -14.51 -22.53
CA ARG A 384 36.79 -13.81 -22.94
C ARG A 384 36.68 -12.44 -22.28
N MET A 385 36.98 -12.36 -20.98
CA MET A 385 37.00 -11.08 -20.25
C MET A 385 38.06 -10.12 -20.83
N GLY A 386 39.25 -10.62 -21.16
CA GLY A 386 40.30 -9.85 -21.82
C GLY A 386 39.85 -9.32 -23.20
N HIS A 387 39.22 -10.17 -24.01
CA HIS A 387 38.67 -9.78 -25.31
C HIS A 387 37.59 -8.69 -25.19
N LEU A 388 36.68 -8.80 -24.22
CA LEU A 388 35.67 -7.76 -23.98
C LEU A 388 36.29 -6.41 -23.58
N THR A 389 37.38 -6.44 -22.82
CA THR A 389 38.13 -5.21 -22.50
C THR A 389 38.85 -4.63 -23.70
N ALA A 390 39.57 -5.45 -24.47
CA ALA A 390 40.27 -5.01 -25.67
C ALA A 390 39.34 -4.43 -26.74
N THR A 391 38.10 -4.91 -26.82
CA THR A 391 37.07 -4.42 -27.76
C THR A 391 36.23 -3.27 -27.20
N GLY A 392 36.56 -2.72 -26.04
CA GLY A 392 35.85 -1.59 -25.43
C GLY A 392 34.44 -1.92 -24.90
N LYS A 393 34.04 -3.19 -24.93
CA LYS A 393 32.73 -3.65 -24.41
C LYS A 393 32.70 -3.69 -22.87
N GLN A 394 33.86 -3.60 -22.23
CA GLN A 394 34.02 -3.60 -20.77
C GLN A 394 35.26 -2.80 -20.35
N SER A 395 35.18 -2.03 -19.26
CA SER A 395 36.36 -1.34 -18.73
C SER A 395 37.33 -2.29 -18.01
N ALA A 396 38.61 -1.91 -17.95
CA ALA A 396 39.64 -2.66 -17.22
C ALA A 396 39.32 -2.81 -15.73
N SER A 397 38.85 -1.73 -15.07
CA SER A 397 38.43 -1.76 -13.67
C SER A 397 37.26 -2.72 -13.44
N ARG A 398 36.30 -2.78 -14.39
CA ARG A 398 35.18 -3.72 -14.32
C ARG A 398 35.64 -5.16 -14.52
N ARG A 399 36.59 -5.41 -15.43
CA ARG A 399 37.22 -6.73 -15.62
C ARG A 399 37.85 -7.20 -14.30
N LEU A 400 38.70 -6.37 -13.69
CA LEU A 400 39.34 -6.68 -12.41
C LEU A 400 38.33 -6.96 -11.29
N ALA A 401 37.31 -6.11 -11.13
CA ALA A 401 36.27 -6.30 -10.13
C ALA A 401 35.49 -7.62 -10.33
N CYS A 402 35.09 -7.93 -11.57
CA CYS A 402 34.40 -9.18 -11.89
C CYS A 402 35.26 -10.41 -11.59
N THR A 403 36.53 -10.42 -12.00
CA THR A 403 37.45 -11.53 -11.71
C THR A 403 37.64 -11.72 -10.21
N ARG A 404 37.77 -10.64 -9.43
CA ARG A 404 37.83 -10.67 -7.95
C ARG A 404 36.57 -11.28 -7.34
N PHE A 405 35.39 -10.90 -7.83
CA PHE A 405 34.12 -11.44 -7.35
C PHE A 405 33.97 -12.92 -7.66
N VAL A 406 34.26 -13.36 -8.89
CA VAL A 406 34.19 -14.77 -9.26
C VAL A 406 35.17 -15.60 -8.42
N ARG A 407 36.40 -15.12 -8.22
CA ARG A 407 37.39 -15.81 -7.37
C ARG A 407 36.86 -16.01 -5.95
N ARG A 408 36.30 -14.96 -5.36
CA ARG A 408 35.70 -15.01 -4.01
C ARG A 408 34.55 -16.01 -3.94
N VAL A 409 33.66 -16.01 -4.94
CA VAL A 409 32.51 -16.92 -4.97
C VAL A 409 32.96 -18.38 -5.08
N LEU A 410 33.86 -18.70 -6.01
CA LEU A 410 34.35 -20.07 -6.23
C LEU A 410 35.10 -20.62 -4.99
N LEU A 411 35.85 -19.77 -4.29
CA LEU A 411 36.46 -20.14 -3.00
C LEU A 411 35.38 -20.41 -1.95
N ARG A 412 34.37 -19.53 -1.86
CA ARG A 412 33.32 -19.65 -0.87
C ARG A 412 32.44 -20.88 -1.10
N PHE A 413 32.14 -21.27 -2.33
CA PHE A 413 31.41 -22.50 -2.66
C PHE A 413 32.03 -23.73 -1.98
N ARG A 414 33.37 -23.83 -1.99
CA ARG A 414 34.09 -24.91 -1.31
C ARG A 414 33.94 -24.82 0.21
N THR A 415 34.13 -23.63 0.78
CA THR A 415 33.98 -23.45 2.24
C THR A 415 32.56 -23.63 2.77
N LEU A 416 31.55 -23.50 1.88
CA LEU A 416 30.15 -23.78 2.19
C LEU A 416 29.78 -25.26 1.98
N GLY A 417 30.74 -26.11 1.58
CA GLY A 417 30.51 -27.53 1.34
C GLY A 417 29.70 -27.84 0.07
N LEU A 418 29.54 -26.87 -0.84
CA LEU A 418 28.68 -27.01 -2.01
C LEU A 418 29.26 -27.93 -3.09
N THR A 419 30.47 -28.46 -2.89
CA THR A 419 31.18 -29.34 -3.82
C THR A 419 31.26 -30.80 -3.34
N GLY A 420 30.71 -31.08 -2.15
CA GLY A 420 30.70 -32.43 -1.57
C GLY A 420 29.70 -33.38 -2.23
N PRO A 421 29.64 -34.64 -1.80
CA PRO A 421 28.63 -35.60 -2.26
C PRO A 421 27.21 -35.06 -2.03
N GLU A 422 26.30 -35.34 -2.97
CA GLU A 422 24.87 -34.95 -2.92
C GLU A 422 24.61 -33.43 -2.85
N SER A 423 25.61 -32.60 -3.13
CA SER A 423 25.50 -31.14 -3.07
C SER A 423 25.30 -30.51 -4.45
N VAL A 424 24.94 -29.23 -4.49
CA VAL A 424 24.56 -28.54 -5.74
C VAL A 424 25.68 -28.46 -6.78
N LEU A 425 26.95 -28.51 -6.39
CA LEU A 425 28.12 -28.54 -7.29
C LEU A 425 28.94 -29.82 -7.08
N GLU A 426 28.27 -30.94 -6.82
CA GLU A 426 28.91 -32.23 -6.62
C GLU A 426 29.94 -32.53 -7.70
N GLY A 427 31.13 -32.93 -7.24
CA GLY A 427 32.24 -33.29 -8.12
C GLY A 427 32.99 -32.12 -8.74
N MET A 428 32.62 -30.85 -8.45
CA MET A 428 33.32 -29.67 -8.99
C MET A 428 34.84 -29.73 -8.66
N PRO A 429 35.71 -29.81 -9.69
CA PRO A 429 37.14 -29.98 -9.47
C PRO A 429 37.82 -28.80 -8.76
N VAL A 430 38.95 -29.09 -8.09
CA VAL A 430 39.72 -28.09 -7.32
C VAL A 430 40.37 -27.04 -8.25
N ASP A 431 40.73 -27.44 -9.46
CA ASP A 431 41.37 -26.61 -10.49
C ASP A 431 40.37 -25.69 -11.22
N PHE A 432 39.06 -25.87 -11.04
CA PHE A 432 38.05 -24.88 -11.41
C PHE A 432 38.06 -23.70 -10.41
N ALA A 433 39.14 -22.93 -10.44
CA ALA A 433 39.38 -21.79 -9.57
C ALA A 433 40.17 -20.71 -10.31
N ILE A 434 39.94 -19.45 -9.95
CA ILE A 434 40.77 -18.32 -10.39
C ILE A 434 42.00 -18.26 -9.49
N TRP A 435 43.17 -18.45 -10.10
CA TRP A 435 44.45 -18.39 -9.40
C TRP A 435 45.00 -16.97 -9.35
N PRO A 436 46.02 -16.69 -8.51
CA PRO A 436 46.66 -15.38 -8.49
C PRO A 436 47.16 -14.92 -9.87
N GLU A 437 47.63 -15.83 -10.72
CA GLU A 437 48.17 -15.53 -12.05
C GLU A 437 47.08 -15.19 -13.08
N ASP A 438 45.82 -15.58 -12.81
CA ASP A 438 44.67 -15.22 -13.66
C ASP A 438 44.17 -13.79 -13.42
N MET A 439 44.66 -13.13 -12.38
CA MET A 439 44.21 -11.80 -11.99
C MET A 439 44.74 -10.77 -12.99
N PRO A 440 43.85 -9.96 -13.60
CA PRO A 440 44.29 -8.82 -14.42
C PRO A 440 45.11 -7.86 -13.59
N ASP A 441 46.07 -7.19 -14.23
CA ASP A 441 46.79 -6.08 -13.62
C ASP A 441 45.84 -4.98 -13.15
N GLU A 442 46.25 -4.28 -12.11
CA GLU A 442 45.50 -3.09 -11.69
C GLU A 442 45.56 -2.07 -12.84
N PRO A 443 44.40 -1.54 -13.27
CA PRO A 443 44.41 -0.52 -14.30
C PRO A 443 45.26 0.64 -13.80
N GLU A 444 46.13 1.18 -14.66
CA GLU A 444 46.82 2.43 -14.35
C GLU A 444 45.77 3.47 -13.95
N ASP A 445 46.02 4.22 -12.88
CA ASP A 445 45.20 5.34 -12.40
C ASP A 445 45.28 6.50 -13.43
N ALA A 446 44.86 6.25 -14.66
CA ALA A 446 44.92 7.23 -15.73
C ALA A 446 43.87 8.34 -15.52
N GLU A 447 42.81 8.11 -14.74
CA GLU A 447 41.77 9.09 -14.45
C GLU A 447 41.10 8.83 -13.09
N ALA A 448 41.85 8.85 -11.98
CA ALA A 448 41.23 9.28 -10.73
C ALA A 448 40.73 10.71 -10.97
N GLY A 449 39.41 10.89 -10.90
CA GLY A 449 38.69 12.05 -11.43
C GLY A 449 39.46 13.35 -11.31
N ARG A 450 39.84 13.94 -12.46
CA ARG A 450 40.40 15.29 -12.47
C ARG A 450 39.43 16.17 -11.70
N ASP A 451 39.92 16.81 -10.64
CA ASP A 451 39.14 17.84 -9.97
C ASP A 451 38.58 18.79 -11.03
N LEU A 452 37.29 19.09 -10.92
CA LEU A 452 36.67 20.06 -11.80
C LEU A 452 37.47 21.37 -11.65
N PRO A 453 38.01 21.94 -12.74
CA PRO A 453 38.74 23.20 -12.66
C PRO A 453 37.91 24.24 -11.93
N GLU A 454 38.55 25.08 -11.13
CA GLU A 454 37.86 26.04 -10.27
C GLU A 454 36.86 26.92 -11.03
N ALA A 455 37.16 27.25 -12.30
CA ALA A 455 36.26 27.96 -13.20
C ALA A 455 34.93 27.22 -13.44
N VAL A 456 34.96 25.89 -13.62
CA VAL A 456 33.77 25.05 -13.82
C VAL A 456 32.96 24.97 -12.52
N MET A 457 33.62 24.78 -11.37
CA MET A 457 32.95 24.79 -10.07
C MET A 457 32.26 26.13 -9.78
N ARG A 458 32.91 27.25 -10.14
CA ARG A 458 32.36 28.60 -9.95
C ARG A 458 31.08 28.83 -10.77
N VAL A 459 31.06 28.35 -12.02
CA VAL A 459 29.88 28.40 -12.90
C VAL A 459 28.75 27.51 -12.36
N LEU A 460 29.06 26.28 -11.92
CA LEU A 460 28.07 25.38 -11.34
C LEU A 460 27.45 25.95 -10.06
N CYS A 461 28.26 26.49 -9.15
CA CYS A 461 27.78 27.11 -7.92
C CYS A 461 26.93 28.36 -8.18
N ALA A 462 27.31 29.20 -9.14
CA ALA A 462 26.52 30.38 -9.53
C ALA A 462 25.14 29.99 -10.08
N HIS A 463 25.05 28.92 -10.89
CA HIS A 463 23.78 28.45 -11.42
C HIS A 463 22.91 27.72 -10.39
N LEU A 464 23.51 27.02 -9.42
CA LEU A 464 22.78 26.42 -8.30
C LEU A 464 22.18 27.48 -7.36
N ALA A 465 22.84 28.63 -7.18
CA ALA A 465 22.31 29.75 -6.41
C ALA A 465 21.13 30.45 -7.11
N ALA A 466 21.12 30.48 -8.45
CA ALA A 466 20.02 31.04 -9.24
C ALA A 466 18.74 30.19 -9.18
N TRP A 467 18.86 28.87 -8.94
CA TRP A 467 17.73 27.94 -8.80
C TRP A 467 17.05 27.97 -7.42
N ARG A 468 17.61 28.72 -6.46
CA ARG A 468 17.03 28.89 -5.11
C ARG A 468 16.17 30.14 -4.95
N ARG A 469 15.79 30.83 -6.04
CA ARG A 469 14.82 31.94 -6.02
C ARG A 469 13.46 31.51 -6.52
#